data_AF-A0A2R9SXQ1-F1
#
_entry.id   AF-A0A2R9SXQ1-F1
#
_cell.length_a   1.000
_cell.length_b   1.000
_cell.length_c   1.000
_cell.angle_alpha   90.00
_cell.angle_beta   90.00
_cell.angle_gamma   90.00
#
_symmetry.space_group_name_H-M   'P 1'
#
loop_
_entity.id
_entity.type
_entity.pdbx_description
1 polymer ?
#
loop_
_entity_poly.entity_id
_entity_poly.type
_entity_poly.pdbx_seq_one_letter_code
_entity_poly.pdbx_strand_id
1 'polypeptide(L)' 'MANEAKPLVKCSVSNCHYWGEQNLCHAEMIMIEIDRHANVKLNEEYGAEPYVDDHQDVADKSSETCCLTFKPKG' A
#
# COMPACT_ATOMS: atom_id res chain seq x y z
N MET A 1 -2.10 -8.67 25.47
CA MET A 1 -2.15 -7.39 24.72
C MET A 1 -0.86 -7.30 23.94
N ALA A 2 -0.87 -7.69 22.66
CA ALA A 2 0.33 -7.67 21.84
C ALA A 2 0.59 -6.23 21.40
N ASN A 3 1.59 -5.60 22.01
CA ASN A 3 2.23 -4.41 21.47
C ASN A 3 3.10 -4.87 20.27
N GLU A 4 2.45 -5.17 19.14
CA GLU A 4 3.16 -5.49 17.91
C GLU A 4 3.78 -4.21 17.35
N ALA A 5 5.11 -4.15 17.35
CA ALA A 5 5.83 -3.08 16.69
C ALA A 5 5.56 -3.17 15.18
N LYS A 6 4.85 -2.17 14.63
CA LYS A 6 4.62 -2.05 13.19
C LYS A 6 5.94 -1.76 12.46
N PRO A 7 6.11 -2.25 11.22
CA PRO A 7 7.31 -1.95 10.44
C PRO A 7 7.41 -0.44 10.13
N LEU A 8 8.64 0.07 10.09
CA LEU A 8 8.91 1.42 9.63
C LEU A 8 8.90 1.45 8.10
N VAL A 9 7.88 2.06 7.50
CA VAL A 9 7.76 2.18 6.04
C VAL A 9 8.11 3.60 5.62
N LYS A 10 9.00 3.72 4.62
CA LYS A 10 9.31 5.00 4.00
C LYS A 10 8.60 5.16 2.66
N CYS A 11 8.01 6.32 2.43
CA CYS A 11 7.43 6.74 1.17
C CYS A 11 8.19 7.99 0.68
N SER A 12 8.76 7.95 -0.53
CA SER A 12 9.43 9.09 -1.15
C SER A 12 8.52 9.89 -2.10
N VAL A 13 7.26 9.47 -2.23
CA VAL A 13 6.29 10.06 -3.16
C VAL A 13 5.65 11.28 -2.51
N SER A 14 6.17 12.47 -2.81
CA SER A 14 5.81 13.72 -2.11
C SER A 14 4.34 14.14 -2.28
N ASN A 15 3.67 13.68 -3.35
CA ASN A 15 2.24 13.88 -3.57
C ASN A 15 1.37 12.73 -3.03
N CYS A 16 1.91 11.77 -2.28
CA CYS A 16 1.09 10.76 -1.59
C CYS A 16 0.44 11.38 -0.34
N HIS A 17 -0.87 11.18 -0.15
CA HIS A 17 -1.66 11.66 0.98
C HIS A 17 -1.05 11.25 2.33
N TYR A 18 -0.45 10.05 2.38
CA TYR A 18 0.17 9.48 3.58
C TYR A 18 1.65 9.84 3.76
N TRP A 19 2.23 10.63 2.86
CA TRP A 19 3.62 11.07 2.97
C TRP A 19 3.78 12.07 4.12
N GLY A 20 4.66 11.76 5.06
CA GLY A 20 5.00 12.64 6.19
C GLY A 20 6.50 12.91 6.32
N GLU A 21 6.85 13.44 7.49
CA GLU A 21 8.21 13.92 7.77
C GLU A 21 9.25 12.80 7.63
N GLN A 22 10.45 13.16 7.17
CA GLN A 22 11.57 12.23 6.99
C GLN A 22 11.24 11.04 6.05
N ASN A 23 10.30 11.24 5.12
CA ASN A 23 9.75 10.23 4.22
C ASN A 23 9.00 9.10 4.94
N LEU A 24 8.49 9.32 6.15
CA LEU A 24 7.70 8.31 6.84
C LEU A 24 6.32 8.19 6.21
N CYS A 25 5.88 6.95 5.96
CA CYS A 25 4.51 6.69 5.52
C CYS A 25 3.61 6.56 6.74
N HIS A 26 2.52 7.32 6.78
CA HIS A 26 1.55 7.34 7.89
C HIS A 26 0.28 6.52 7.61
N ALA A 27 0.26 5.72 6.55
CA ALA A 27 -0.88 4.84 6.27
C ALA A 27 -1.00 3.75 7.34
N GLU A 28 -2.23 3.39 7.72
CA GLU A 28 -2.49 2.35 8.72
C GLU A 28 -2.15 0.93 8.22
N MET A 29 -2.23 0.75 6.90
CA MET A 29 -1.94 -0.47 6.13
C MET A 29 -1.23 -0.08 4.83
N ILE A 30 -0.28 -0.92 4.39
CA ILE A 30 0.38 -0.80 3.09
C ILE A 30 0.03 -2.02 2.26
N MET A 31 -0.56 -1.80 1.08
CA MET A 31 -0.83 -2.84 0.09
C MET A 31 0.15 -2.69 -1.08
N ILE A 32 0.98 -3.71 -1.27
CA ILE A 32 1.90 -3.84 -2.39
C ILE A 32 1.36 -4.93 -3.31
N GLU A 33 1.34 -4.66 -4.61
CA GLU A 33 0.77 -5.55 -5.60
C GLU A 33 1.60 -5.52 -6.88
N ILE A 34 1.44 -6.47 -7.80
CA ILE A 34 2.03 -6.39 -9.14
C ILE A 34 1.42 -5.26 -9.97
N ASP A 35 2.24 -4.62 -10.80
CA ASP A 35 1.83 -3.49 -11.66
C ASP A 35 0.65 -3.82 -12.58
N ARG A 36 0.47 -5.10 -12.94
CA ARG A 36 -0.68 -5.57 -13.74
C ARG A 36 -2.02 -5.24 -13.06
N HIS A 37 -2.05 -5.17 -11.73
CA HIS A 37 -3.23 -4.89 -10.93
C HIS A 37 -3.27 -3.45 -10.40
N ALA A 38 -2.44 -2.53 -10.93
CA ALA A 38 -2.39 -1.12 -10.50
C ALA A 38 -3.73 -0.35 -10.60
N ASN A 39 -4.69 -0.86 -11.38
CA ASN A 39 -6.03 -0.26 -11.55
C ASN A 39 -7.09 -0.86 -10.60
N VAL A 40 -6.73 -1.83 -9.77
CA VAL A 40 -7.62 -2.38 -8.74
C VAL A 40 -7.92 -1.28 -7.73
N LYS A 41 -9.21 -1.03 -7.49
CA LYS A 41 -9.65 -0.02 -6.54
C LYS A 41 -9.82 -0.68 -5.17
N LEU A 42 -8.97 -0.31 -4.22
CA LEU A 42 -9.24 -0.48 -2.80
C LEU A 42 -10.37 0.50 -2.46
N ASN A 43 -11.62 0.08 -2.53
CA ASN A 43 -12.75 0.91 -2.15
C ASN A 43 -12.86 1.00 -0.63
N GLU A 44 -12.88 2.23 -0.09
CA GLU A 44 -12.96 2.47 1.36
C GLU A 44 -14.32 2.03 1.97
N GLU A 45 -15.35 1.73 1.16
CA GLU A 45 -16.73 1.55 1.67
C GLU A 45 -17.31 0.12 1.58
N TYR A 46 -16.82 -0.82 0.77
CA TYR A 46 -17.41 -2.18 0.72
C TYR A 46 -16.40 -3.23 0.27
N GLY A 47 -15.88 -4.00 1.22
CA GLY A 47 -15.38 -5.36 0.98
C GLY A 47 -14.00 -5.45 0.32
N ALA A 48 -12.98 -5.39 1.16
CA ALA A 48 -11.60 -5.75 0.89
C ALA A 48 -11.39 -7.25 0.55
N GLU A 49 -12.45 -8.03 0.38
CA GLU A 49 -12.40 -9.45 0.72
C GLU A 49 -11.64 -10.36 -0.26
N PRO A 50 -11.63 -10.17 -1.60
CA PRO A 50 -10.93 -11.12 -2.47
C PRO A 50 -9.46 -10.79 -2.72
N TYR A 51 -9.05 -9.51 -2.66
CA TYR A 51 -7.67 -9.09 -2.97
C TYR A 51 -6.81 -8.82 -1.75
N VAL A 52 -7.40 -8.58 -0.57
CA VAL A 52 -6.63 -8.26 0.64
C VAL A 52 -6.31 -9.52 1.45
N ASP A 53 -7.25 -10.48 1.51
CA ASP A 53 -7.14 -11.59 2.46
C ASP A 53 -6.66 -12.91 1.83
N ASP A 54 -6.93 -13.19 0.55
CA ASP A 54 -6.66 -14.49 -0.08
C ASP A 54 -5.99 -14.41 -1.47
N HIS A 55 -5.43 -13.25 -1.84
CA HIS A 55 -4.76 -13.05 -3.13
C HIS A 55 -3.25 -13.09 -3.01
N GLN A 56 -2.60 -13.80 -3.94
CA GLN A 56 -1.14 -13.92 -4.00
C GLN A 56 -0.69 -13.90 -5.46
N ASP A 57 0.25 -13.01 -5.76
CA ASP A 57 0.92 -12.91 -7.05
C ASP A 57 2.43 -13.15 -6.92
N VAL A 58 3.08 -13.39 -8.05
CA VAL A 58 4.54 -13.53 -8.17
C VAL A 58 5.09 -12.40 -9.02
N ALA A 59 6.14 -11.76 -8.54
CA ALA A 59 6.97 -10.81 -9.29
C ALA A 59 8.42 -11.26 -9.26
N ASP A 60 9.10 -11.18 -10.40
CA ASP A 60 10.53 -11.51 -10.49
C ASP A 60 11.40 -10.33 -10.09
N LYS A 61 10.87 -9.10 -10.19
CA LYS A 61 11.58 -7.85 -9.89
C LYS A 61 10.72 -6.90 -9.07
N SER A 62 11.37 -6.12 -8.21
CA SER A 62 10.69 -5.05 -7.45
C SER A 62 10.06 -3.97 -8.34
N SER A 63 10.61 -3.74 -9.53
CA SER A 63 10.04 -2.80 -10.51
C SER A 63 8.74 -3.27 -11.15
N GLU A 64 8.32 -4.51 -10.91
CA GLU A 64 7.04 -5.07 -11.36
C GLU A 64 5.96 -4.96 -10.28
N THR A 65 6.26 -4.22 -9.20
CA THR A 65 5.35 -4.01 -8.06
C THR A 65 4.99 -2.53 -7.90
N CYS A 66 3.75 -2.29 -7.49
CA CYS A 66 3.16 -0.99 -7.20
C CYS A 66 2.57 -0.95 -5.78
N CYS A 67 2.39 0.27 -5.26
CA CYS A 67 1.73 0.50 -3.98
C CYS A 67 0.28 0.94 -4.22
N LEU A 68 -0.68 0.06 -3.93
CA LEU A 68 -2.11 0.36 -4.08
C LEU A 68 -2.65 1.28 -2.98
N THR A 69 -1.91 1.42 -1.87
CA THR A 69 -2.21 2.41 -0.83
C THR A 69 -1.98 3.85 -1.30
N PHE A 70 -1.27 4.08 -2.41
CA PHE A 70 -1.05 5.44 -2.90
C PHE A 70 -2.37 6.17 -3.18
N LYS A 71 -2.55 7.32 -2.53
CA LYS A 71 -3.64 8.27 -2.78
C LYS A 71 -3.00 9.63 -3.05
N PRO A 72 -3.31 10.33 -4.15
CA PRO A 72 -2.74 11.65 -4.39
C PRO A 72 -3.25 12.65 -3.33
N LYS A 73 -2.39 13.60 -2.93
CA LYS A 73 -2.81 14.81 -2.21
C LYS A 73 -3.75 15.61 -3.12
N GLY A 74 -4.90 15.99 -2.57
CA GLY A 74 -5.80 16.98 -3.17
C GLY A 74 -5.30 18.39 -2.96
#